data_AF-A0A7K6QA39-F1
#
_entry.id   AF-A0A7K6QA39-F1
#
_cell.length_a   1.000
_cell.length_b   1.000
_cell.length_c   1.000
_cell.angle_alpha   90.00
_cell.angle_beta   90.00
_cell.angle_gamma   90.00
#
_symmetry.space_group_name_H-M   'P 1'
#
loop_
_entity.id
_entity.type
_entity.pdbx_description
1 polymer ?
#
loop_
_entity_poly.entity_id
_entity_poly.type
_entity_poly.pdbx_seq_one_letter_code
_entity_poly.pdbx_strand_id
1 'polypeptide(L)'
;ALSKPLDEAFSLWKQLLEKPGIPCVRCPEQTVISLRLLAFLYNLQAQPIQAAESFLLLRSLCQKLGDTSGMANALCELAKILLQLECPSQAQVNLRMASGKGLGDP
;
A
#
# COMPACT_ATOMS: atom_id res chain seq x y z
N ALA A 1 5.48 -15.96 12.65
CA ALA A 1 4.33 -15.18 12.13
C ALA A 1 3.08 -16.05 12.11
N LEU A 2 1.91 -15.43 12.11
CA LEU A 2 0.62 -16.14 12.18
C LEU A 2 0.26 -16.88 10.89
N SER A 3 0.90 -16.56 9.76
CA SER A 3 0.71 -17.25 8.48
C SER A 3 1.96 -17.24 7.61
N LYS A 4 2.64 -18.38 7.50
CA LYS A 4 3.83 -18.55 6.64
C LYS A 4 3.54 -18.25 5.15
N PRO A 5 2.41 -18.71 4.56
CA PRO A 5 2.09 -18.38 3.17
C PRO A 5 1.90 -16.87 2.92
N LEU A 6 1.39 -16.14 3.91
CA LEU A 6 1.17 -14.69 3.79
C LEU A 6 2.51 -13.94 3.72
N ASP A 7 3.48 -14.31 4.57
CA ASP A 7 4.82 -13.71 4.58
C ASP A 7 5.63 -14.04 3.33
N GLU A 8 5.48 -15.27 2.80
CA GLU A 8 6.07 -15.65 1.52
C GLU A 8 5.49 -14.82 0.38
N ALA A 9 4.16 -14.67 0.31
CA ALA A 9 3.51 -13.82 -0.66
C ALA A 9 3.99 -12.36 -0.56
N PHE A 10 4.08 -11.82 0.67
CA PHE A 10 4.58 -10.47 0.90
C PHE A 10 6.02 -10.28 0.42
N SER A 11 6.89 -11.25 0.69
CA SER A 11 8.28 -11.24 0.25
C SER A 11 8.39 -11.26 -1.28
N LEU A 12 7.58 -12.07 -1.95
CA LEU A 12 7.51 -12.12 -3.41
C LEU A 12 7.03 -10.79 -4.01
N TRP A 13 6.02 -10.15 -3.40
CA TRP A 13 5.56 -8.83 -3.85
C TRP A 13 6.64 -7.75 -3.71
N LYS A 14 7.39 -7.74 -2.61
CA LYS A 14 8.53 -6.82 -2.44
C LYS A 14 9.56 -7.00 -3.56
N GLN A 15 10.01 -8.24 -3.78
CA GLN A 15 10.98 -8.55 -4.84
C GLN A 15 10.48 -8.17 -6.25
N LEU A 16 9.20 -8.38 -6.53
CA LEU A 16 8.62 -8.04 -7.83
C LEU A 16 8.54 -6.51 -8.03
N LEU A 17 8.14 -5.76 -7.00
CA LEU A 17 7.88 -4.33 -7.09
C LEU A 17 9.11 -3.45 -6.84
N GLU A 18 10.19 -4.00 -6.27
CA GLU A 18 11.51 -3.36 -6.19
C GLU A 18 12.06 -3.02 -7.57
N LYS A 19 11.72 -3.79 -8.60
CA LYS A 19 12.18 -3.54 -9.96
C LYS A 19 11.55 -2.24 -10.52
N PRO A 20 12.34 -1.38 -11.19
CA PRO A 20 11.81 -0.19 -11.83
C PRO A 20 10.89 -0.58 -13.00
N GLY A 21 9.94 0.30 -13.33
CA GLY A 21 8.97 0.07 -14.40
C GLY A 21 7.71 -0.68 -13.96
N ILE A 22 6.83 -0.91 -14.93
CA ILE A 22 5.56 -1.62 -14.74
C ILE A 22 5.85 -3.12 -14.65
N PRO A 23 5.44 -3.81 -13.58
CA PRO A 23 5.69 -5.25 -13.45
C PRO A 23 4.93 -6.01 -14.55
N CYS A 24 5.59 -7.00 -15.16
CA CYS A 24 4.97 -7.87 -16.17
C CYS A 24 4.03 -8.88 -15.48
N VAL A 25 2.80 -8.44 -15.21
CA VAL A 25 1.73 -9.25 -14.61
C VAL A 25 0.67 -9.56 -15.64
N ARG A 26 0.00 -10.71 -15.49
CA ARG A 26 -1.05 -11.14 -16.43
C ARG A 26 -2.26 -10.19 -16.45
N CYS A 27 -2.63 -9.65 -15.29
CA CYS A 27 -3.75 -8.72 -15.12
C CYS A 27 -3.42 -7.71 -14.01
N PRO A 28 -3.19 -6.43 -14.35
CA PRO A 28 -2.89 -5.38 -13.38
C PRO A 28 -3.98 -5.17 -12.33
N GLU A 29 -5.25 -5.23 -12.72
CA GLU A 29 -6.40 -5.01 -11.84
C GLU A 29 -6.46 -6.09 -10.75
N GLN A 30 -6.34 -7.36 -11.16
CA GLN A 30 -6.30 -8.48 -10.23
C GLN A 30 -5.07 -8.41 -9.31
N THR A 31 -3.93 -7.94 -9.83
CA THR A 31 -2.69 -7.75 -9.05
C THR A 31 -2.90 -6.72 -7.94
N VAL A 32 -3.53 -5.58 -8.25
CA VAL A 32 -3.90 -4.54 -7.26
C VAL A 32 -4.84 -5.11 -6.20
N ILE A 33 -5.87 -5.88 -6.60
CA ILE A 33 -6.81 -6.51 -5.67
C ILE A 33 -6.10 -7.50 -4.74
N SER A 34 -5.26 -8.38 -5.29
CA SER A 34 -4.52 -9.37 -4.51
C SER A 34 -3.58 -8.74 -3.48
N LEU A 35 -2.86 -7.68 -3.85
CA LEU A 35 -1.98 -6.96 -2.92
C LEU A 35 -2.77 -6.19 -1.85
N ARG A 36 -3.93 -5.62 -2.20
CA ARG A 36 -4.86 -5.01 -1.25
C ARG A 36 -5.38 -6.01 -0.22
N LEU A 37 -5.76 -7.22 -0.65
CA LEU A 37 -6.22 -8.28 0.25
C LEU A 37 -5.13 -8.68 1.24
N LEU A 38 -3.88 -8.80 0.77
CA LEU A 38 -2.74 -9.09 1.64
C LEU A 38 -2.56 -8.02 2.73
N ALA A 39 -2.68 -6.73 2.38
CA ALA A 39 -2.61 -5.64 3.36
C ALA A 39 -3.72 -5.73 4.43
N PHE A 40 -4.95 -6.01 4.01
CA PHE A 40 -6.08 -6.19 4.94
C PHE A 40 -5.93 -7.45 5.80
N LEU A 41 -5.38 -8.54 5.28
CA LEU A 41 -5.11 -9.74 6.08
C LEU A 41 -4.11 -9.45 7.20
N TYR A 42 -3.03 -8.71 6.92
CA TYR A 42 -2.10 -8.28 7.97
C TYR A 42 -2.77 -7.38 9.01
N ASN A 43 -3.64 -6.46 8.57
CA ASN A 43 -4.38 -5.59 9.49
C ASN A 43 -5.30 -6.40 10.41
N LEU A 44 -6.03 -7.39 9.86
CA LEU A 44 -6.89 -8.30 10.63
C LEU A 44 -6.10 -9.17 11.62
N GLN A 45 -4.84 -9.49 11.30
CA GLN A 45 -3.93 -10.22 12.18
C GLN A 45 -3.23 -9.34 13.23
N ALA A 46 -3.65 -8.08 13.38
CA ALA A 46 -3.02 -7.10 14.26
C ALA A 46 -1.50 -6.97 14.00
N GLN A 47 -1.11 -7.01 12.72
CA GLN A 47 0.26 -6.78 12.25
C GLN A 47 0.34 -5.44 11.50
N PRO A 48 0.23 -4.30 12.21
CA PRO A 48 0.05 -2.99 11.61
C PRO A 48 1.24 -2.54 10.76
N ILE A 49 2.47 -2.95 11.14
CA ILE A 49 3.68 -2.63 10.37
C ILE A 49 3.64 -3.30 9.00
N GLN A 50 3.38 -4.61 8.94
CA GLN A 50 3.25 -5.32 7.66
C GLN A 50 2.07 -4.83 6.82
N ALA A 51 0.95 -4.47 7.46
CA ALA A 51 -0.18 -3.86 6.75
C ALA A 51 0.21 -2.52 6.11
N ALA A 52 0.90 -1.65 6.85
CA ALA A 52 1.39 -0.36 6.36
C ALA A 52 2.38 -0.53 5.19
N GLU A 53 3.37 -1.42 5.32
CA GLU A 53 4.30 -1.72 4.23
C GLU A 53 3.58 -2.25 2.99
N SER A 54 2.56 -3.09 3.17
CA SER A 54 1.76 -3.63 2.07
C SER A 54 0.96 -2.53 1.35
N PHE A 55 0.40 -1.55 2.08
CA PHE A 55 -0.25 -0.40 1.47
C PHE A 55 0.73 0.54 0.76
N LEU A 56 1.98 0.66 1.23
CA LEU A 56 3.05 1.37 0.52
C LEU A 56 3.41 0.69 -0.81
N LEU A 57 3.50 -0.64 -0.82
CA LEU A 57 3.68 -1.41 -2.06
C LEU A 57 2.50 -1.22 -3.01
N LEU A 58 1.27 -1.26 -2.50
CA LEU A 58 0.06 -1.03 -3.28
C LEU A 58 0.05 0.36 -3.92
N ARG A 59 0.41 1.39 -3.14
CA ARG A 59 0.56 2.77 -3.64
C ARG A 59 1.56 2.84 -4.80
N SER A 60 2.73 2.21 -4.63
CA SER A 60 3.78 2.17 -5.65
C SER A 60 3.29 1.48 -6.94
N LEU A 61 2.58 0.36 -6.81
CA LEU A 61 1.98 -0.33 -7.95
C LEU A 61 0.94 0.53 -8.66
N CYS A 62 -0.03 1.09 -7.92
CA CYS A 62 -1.06 1.97 -8.50
C CYS A 62 -0.43 3.19 -9.20
N GLN A 63 0.61 3.78 -8.62
CA GLN A 63 1.36 4.88 -9.25
C GLN A 63 2.00 4.45 -10.58
N LYS A 64 2.67 3.29 -10.62
CA LYS A 64 3.26 2.73 -11.84
C LYS A 64 2.22 2.44 -12.92
N LEU A 65 1.00 2.07 -12.52
CA LEU A 65 -0.13 1.79 -13.42
C LEU A 65 -0.93 3.03 -13.82
N GLY A 66 -0.66 4.21 -13.25
CA GLY A 66 -1.47 5.41 -13.44
C GLY A 66 -2.85 5.37 -12.77
N ASP A 67 -3.07 4.43 -11.84
CA ASP A 67 -4.32 4.29 -11.08
C ASP A 67 -4.36 5.27 -9.89
N THR A 68 -4.85 6.48 -10.17
CA THR A 68 -4.94 7.56 -9.17
C THR A 68 -5.93 7.23 -8.04
N SER A 69 -7.03 6.53 -8.36
CA SER A 69 -8.04 6.13 -7.38
C SER A 69 -7.51 5.07 -6.41
N GLY A 70 -6.85 4.03 -6.95
CA GLY A 70 -6.21 3.00 -6.14
C GLY A 70 -5.07 3.56 -5.28
N MET A 71 -4.30 4.52 -5.81
CA MET A 71 -3.27 5.23 -5.06
C MET A 71 -3.86 6.05 -3.90
N ALA A 72 -4.90 6.85 -4.14
CA ALA A 72 -5.57 7.63 -3.11
C ALA A 72 -6.16 6.72 -2.00
N ASN A 73 -6.78 5.61 -2.40
CA ASN A 73 -7.32 4.64 -1.47
C ASN A 73 -6.23 3.98 -0.60
N ALA A 74 -5.11 3.57 -1.21
CA ALA A 74 -3.97 3.01 -0.46
C ALA A 74 -3.39 4.01 0.55
N LEU A 75 -3.30 5.29 0.18
CA LEU A 75 -2.86 6.36 1.07
C LEU A 75 -3.83 6.60 2.24
N CYS A 76 -5.14 6.55 1.99
CA CYS A 76 -6.15 6.66 3.03
C CYS A 76 -6.07 5.49 4.03
N GLU A 77 -5.93 4.25 3.56
CA GLU A 77 -5.77 3.09 4.44
C GLU A 77 -4.47 3.14 5.24
N LEU A 78 -3.36 3.57 4.62
CA LEU A 78 -2.10 3.81 5.32
C LEU A 78 -2.24 4.87 6.42
N ALA A 79 -2.97 5.97 6.15
CA ALA A 79 -3.21 7.00 7.15
C ALA A 79 -3.99 6.46 8.37
N LYS A 80 -4.98 5.59 8.16
CA LYS A 80 -5.72 4.94 9.26
C LYS A 80 -4.78 4.11 10.15
N ILE A 81 -3.90 3.33 9.54
CA ILE A 81 -2.92 2.52 10.30
C ILE A 81 -1.95 3.42 11.06
N LEU A 82 -1.46 4.51 10.43
CA LEU A 82 -0.57 5.46 11.10
C LEU A 82 -1.23 6.14 12.31
N LEU A 83 -2.54 6.41 12.25
CA LEU A 83 -3.28 6.92 13.41
C LEU A 83 -3.37 5.87 14.53
N GLN A 84 -3.56 4.59 14.20
CA GLN A 84 -3.54 3.50 15.19
C GLN A 84 -2.15 3.31 15.84
N LEU A 85 -1.10 3.64 15.09
CA LEU A 85 0.29 3.65 15.56
C LEU A 85 0.70 4.97 16.23
N GLU A 86 -0.26 5.85 16.56
CA GLU A 86 -0.01 7.14 17.21
C GLU A 86 0.95 8.07 16.43
N CYS A 87 0.93 7.96 15.09
CA CYS A 87 1.74 8.76 14.16
C CYS A 87 0.90 9.77 13.34
N PRO A 88 0.20 10.73 13.96
CA PRO A 88 -0.77 11.59 13.30
C PRO A 88 -0.17 12.54 12.26
N SER A 89 1.08 12.99 12.46
CA SER A 89 1.78 13.85 11.50
C SER A 89 1.97 13.14 10.16
N GLN A 90 2.41 11.88 10.18
CA GLN A 90 2.58 11.05 8.99
C GLN A 90 1.23 10.71 8.34
N ALA A 91 0.20 10.45 9.14
CA ALA A 91 -1.15 10.22 8.62
C ALA A 91 -1.68 11.43 7.83
N GLN A 92 -1.48 12.64 8.34
CA GLN A 92 -1.90 13.87 7.69
C GLN A 92 -1.20 14.09 6.34
N VAL A 93 0.10 13.80 6.24
CA VAL A 93 0.84 13.88 4.96
C VAL A 93 0.22 12.92 3.93
N ASN A 94 -0.09 11.68 4.33
CA ASN A 94 -0.69 10.70 3.42
C ASN A 94 -2.10 11.08 2.96
N LEU A 95 -2.95 11.63 3.84
CA LEU A 95 -4.28 12.15 3.44
C LEU A 95 -4.19 13.34 2.49
N ARG A 96 -3.21 14.22 2.69
CA ARG A 96 -2.97 15.35 1.78
C ARG A 96 -2.56 14.86 0.39
N MET A 97 -1.66 13.87 0.33
CA MET A 97 -1.27 13.23 -0.92
C MET A 97 -2.46 12.53 -1.60
N ALA A 98 -3.31 11.83 -0.83
CA ALA A 98 -4.51 11.17 -1.36
C ALA A 98 -5.50 12.15 -1.99
N SER A 99 -5.58 13.37 -1.45
CA SER A 99 -6.44 14.44 -1.94
C SER A 99 -5.88 15.16 -3.18
N GLY A 100 -4.70 14.76 -3.68
CA GLY A 100 -4.01 15.44 -4.78
C GLY A 100 -3.34 16.77 -4.42
N LYS A 101 -3.37 17.19 -3.15
CA LYS A 101 -2.80 18.46 -2.67
C LYS A 101 -1.34 18.32 -2.22
N GLY A 102 -0.56 17.50 -2.95
CA GLY A 102 0.81 17.16 -2.57
C GLY A 102 1.78 18.33 -2.74
N LEU A 103 2.30 18.85 -1.62
CA LEU A 103 3.52 19.68 -1.49
C LEU A 103 3.89 20.49 -2.76
N GLY A 104 3.13 21.55 -3.02
CA GLY A 104 3.39 22.42 -4.18
C GLY A 104 2.37 23.52 -4.48
N ASP A 105 1.41 23.83 -3.59
CA ASP A 105 0.65 25.08 -3.73
C ASP A 105 1.40 26.18 -2.96
N PRO A 106 1.81 27.30 -3.60
CA PRO A 106 2.36 28.46 -2.91
C PRO A 106 1.36 29.14 -1.97
#